data_AF-A0A0N4YMA6-F1
#
_entry.id   AF-A0A0N4YMA6-F1
#
_cell.length_a   1.000
_cell.length_b   1.000
_cell.length_c   1.000
_cell.angle_alpha   90.00
_cell.angle_beta   90.00
_cell.angle_gamma   90.00
#
_symmetry.space_group_name_H-M   'P 1'
#
loop_
_entity.id
_entity.type
_entity.pdbx_description
1 polymer ?
#
loop_
_entity_poly.entity_id
_entity_poly.type
_entity_poly.pdbx_seq_one_letter_code
_entity_poly.pdbx_strand_id
1 'polypeptide(L)'
;MNFLYECPWERLERLRKAIPNIPFQCIFRGANVFGYSSFPDNAINDFCKLAVQTGMDIFRVMDCFNYLPNLICGIEAVGKAGGVVEGAIVYTGDVTNKNSKKYTLKYYLDLAGADGVDASIDSMSGITSQPSMGAIVRSLDLDAISTYNRYWAETRRLYSNFECTDLLKSGNSDVFEHHIPGGQYSNLAFQSFSLNLYDKFPLVCRNYDEANKALGDIIKVSEGVSFFGCPGTWETFAFLIPKKFVAFFAVFNCNNYHFIERIKAAFQSHSTSLCCY
;
A
#
# COMPACT_ATOMS: atom_id res chain seq x y z
N MET A 1 15.15 -9.95 -10.18
CA MET A 1 16.50 -9.37 -10.40
C MET A 1 17.33 -9.52 -9.13
N ASN A 2 17.31 -8.57 -8.18
CA ASN A 2 18.35 -8.49 -7.13
C ASN A 2 18.50 -9.73 -6.21
N PHE A 3 17.40 -10.37 -5.80
CA PHE A 3 17.42 -11.49 -4.84
C PHE A 3 17.00 -12.84 -5.42
N LEU A 4 16.10 -12.84 -6.42
CA LEU A 4 15.61 -14.05 -7.08
C LEU A 4 16.28 -14.31 -8.45
N TYR A 5 17.22 -13.45 -8.86
CA TYR A 5 18.02 -13.55 -10.10
C TYR A 5 17.26 -13.71 -11.44
N GLU A 6 15.93 -13.50 -11.42
CA GLU A 6 15.07 -13.60 -12.61
C GLU A 6 14.59 -12.25 -13.17
N CYS A 7 14.17 -12.24 -14.44
CA CYS A 7 13.58 -11.08 -15.11
C CYS A 7 12.06 -10.98 -14.83
N PRO A 8 11.55 -9.82 -14.34
CA PRO A 8 10.11 -9.67 -14.06
C PRO A 8 9.26 -9.65 -15.34
N TRP A 9 9.83 -9.23 -16.48
CA TRP A 9 9.16 -9.23 -17.78
C TRP A 9 8.91 -10.65 -18.28
N GLU A 10 9.95 -11.49 -18.29
CA GLU A 10 9.82 -12.93 -18.64
C GLU A 10 8.82 -13.65 -17.71
N ARG A 11 8.80 -13.30 -16.42
CA ARG A 11 7.78 -13.82 -15.48
C ARG A 11 6.37 -13.43 -15.92
N LEU A 12 6.14 -12.15 -16.27
CA LEU A 12 4.85 -11.65 -16.73
C LEU A 12 4.41 -12.35 -18.03
N GLU A 13 5.29 -12.46 -19.02
CA GLU A 13 5.02 -13.17 -20.29
C GLU A 13 4.63 -14.63 -20.07
N ARG A 14 5.41 -15.35 -19.23
CA ARG A 14 5.15 -16.76 -18.90
C ARG A 14 3.82 -16.94 -18.19
N LEU A 15 3.49 -16.06 -17.24
CA LEU A 15 2.20 -16.06 -16.56
C LEU A 15 1.06 -15.74 -17.52
N ARG A 16 1.23 -14.75 -18.41
CA ARG A 16 0.20 -14.32 -19.37
C ARG A 16 -0.12 -15.43 -20.37
N LYS A 17 0.90 -16.14 -20.84
CA LYS A 17 0.75 -17.31 -21.71
C LYS A 17 0.03 -18.47 -21.01
N ALA A 18 0.23 -18.64 -19.70
CA ALA A 18 -0.40 -19.69 -18.91
C ALA A 18 -1.83 -19.34 -18.44
N ILE A 19 -2.13 -18.05 -18.26
CA ILE A 19 -3.39 -17.53 -17.72
C ILE A 19 -3.94 -16.43 -18.66
N PRO A 20 -4.46 -16.80 -19.85
CA PRO A 20 -4.92 -15.83 -20.84
C PRO A 20 -6.27 -15.19 -20.51
N ASN A 21 -7.02 -15.75 -19.55
CA ASN A 21 -8.44 -15.44 -19.29
C ASN A 21 -8.70 -14.72 -17.97
N ILE A 22 -7.66 -14.36 -17.20
CA ILE A 22 -7.78 -13.63 -15.94
C ILE A 22 -7.00 -12.32 -16.06
N PRO A 23 -7.59 -11.17 -15.70
CA PRO A 23 -6.86 -9.90 -15.68
C PRO A 23 -5.69 -9.96 -14.70
N PHE A 24 -4.53 -9.44 -15.11
CA PHE A 24 -3.40 -9.22 -14.21
C PHE A 24 -3.38 -7.79 -13.73
N GLN A 25 -3.10 -7.66 -12.44
CA GLN A 25 -3.11 -6.40 -11.72
C GLN A 25 -1.72 -6.12 -11.13
N CYS A 26 -1.30 -4.86 -11.15
CA CYS A 26 -0.13 -4.38 -10.43
C CYS A 26 -0.46 -3.17 -9.54
N ILE A 27 0.41 -2.90 -8.55
CA ILE A 27 0.34 -1.70 -7.71
C ILE A 27 1.35 -0.69 -8.25
N PHE A 28 0.86 0.43 -8.80
CA PHE A 28 1.63 1.40 -9.54
C PHE A 28 1.75 2.72 -8.76
N ARG A 29 2.97 3.23 -8.54
CA ARG A 29 3.23 4.40 -7.66
C ARG A 29 3.24 5.73 -8.41
N GLY A 30 2.20 6.07 -9.16
CA GLY A 30 2.09 7.38 -9.83
C GLY A 30 3.36 7.82 -10.57
N ALA A 31 3.97 8.92 -10.14
CA ALA A 31 5.23 9.46 -10.67
C ALA A 31 6.48 8.56 -10.48
N ASN A 32 6.40 7.54 -9.61
CA ASN A 32 7.53 6.72 -9.15
C ASN A 32 7.45 5.26 -9.65
N VAL A 33 6.39 4.90 -10.38
CA VAL A 33 6.25 3.59 -11.07
C VAL A 33 6.39 2.41 -10.08
N PHE A 34 7.55 1.72 -10.09
CA PHE A 34 7.92 0.66 -9.15
C PHE A 34 9.23 0.97 -8.39
N GLY A 35 9.79 2.18 -8.59
CA GLY A 35 11.05 2.61 -7.99
C GLY A 35 10.89 3.24 -6.60
N TYR A 36 11.92 3.96 -6.17
CA TYR A 36 12.00 4.68 -4.89
C TYR A 36 12.25 6.19 -5.07
N SER A 37 12.01 6.68 -6.28
CA SER A 37 12.25 8.06 -6.72
C SER A 37 11.37 8.36 -7.93
N SER A 38 10.97 9.61 -8.10
CA SER A 38 10.17 10.03 -9.25
C SER A 38 10.95 9.92 -10.56
N PHE A 39 10.26 9.51 -11.63
CA PHE A 39 10.80 9.39 -12.97
C PHE A 39 10.27 10.52 -13.87
N PRO A 40 10.99 10.90 -14.94
CA PRO A 40 10.47 11.85 -15.91
C PRO A 40 9.31 11.22 -16.71
N ASP A 41 8.33 12.03 -17.10
CA ASP A 41 7.08 11.60 -17.72
C ASP A 41 7.27 10.67 -18.93
N ASN A 42 8.30 10.88 -19.76
CA ASN A 42 8.58 10.02 -20.90
C ASN A 42 8.90 8.58 -20.47
N ALA A 43 9.70 8.39 -19.42
CA ALA A 43 10.02 7.07 -18.88
C ALA A 43 8.79 6.40 -18.26
N ILE A 44 7.90 7.15 -17.60
CA ILE A 44 6.62 6.64 -17.07
C ILE A 44 5.72 6.16 -18.22
N ASN A 45 5.56 6.98 -19.26
CA ASN A 45 4.73 6.65 -20.42
C ASN A 45 5.25 5.41 -21.17
N ASP A 46 6.56 5.32 -21.42
CA ASP A 46 7.14 4.18 -22.12
C ASP A 46 7.12 2.90 -21.27
N PHE A 47 7.27 3.03 -19.95
CA PHE A 47 7.05 1.93 -19.02
C PHE A 47 5.62 1.39 -19.08
N CYS A 48 4.60 2.27 -19.01
CA CYS A 48 3.20 1.86 -19.07
C CYS A 48 2.86 1.16 -20.40
N LYS A 49 3.34 1.68 -21.53
CA LYS A 49 3.18 1.02 -22.85
C LYS A 49 3.75 -0.39 -22.84
N LEU A 50 4.99 -0.56 -22.36
CA LEU A 50 5.64 -1.86 -22.30
C LEU A 50 4.88 -2.82 -21.36
N ALA A 51 4.46 -2.36 -20.18
CA ALA A 51 3.66 -3.14 -19.25
C ALA A 51 2.35 -3.65 -19.86
N VAL A 52 1.59 -2.81 -20.56
CA VAL A 52 0.36 -3.24 -21.27
C VAL A 52 0.70 -4.22 -22.39
N GLN A 53 1.73 -3.94 -23.21
CA GLN A 53 2.15 -4.81 -24.32
C GLN A 53 2.62 -6.20 -23.86
N THR A 54 3.29 -6.31 -22.72
CA THR A 54 3.68 -7.60 -22.11
C THR A 54 2.47 -8.34 -21.49
N GLY A 55 1.33 -7.66 -21.31
CA GLY A 55 0.09 -8.23 -20.82
C GLY A 55 -0.20 -7.95 -19.34
N MET A 56 0.06 -6.73 -18.87
CA MET A 56 -0.55 -6.18 -17.65
C MET A 56 -1.85 -5.46 -18.01
N ASP A 57 -2.97 -5.78 -17.35
CA ASP A 57 -4.28 -5.20 -17.70
C ASP A 57 -4.66 -4.07 -16.75
N ILE A 58 -4.52 -4.28 -15.43
CA ILE A 58 -5.03 -3.39 -14.39
C ILE A 58 -3.86 -2.76 -13.62
N PHE A 59 -3.88 -1.44 -13.49
CA PHE A 59 -2.88 -0.68 -12.75
C PHE A 59 -3.57 0.04 -11.60
N ARG A 60 -3.27 -0.40 -10.38
CA ARG A 60 -3.73 0.26 -9.16
C ARG A 60 -2.80 1.42 -8.83
N VAL A 61 -3.14 2.60 -9.33
CA VAL A 61 -2.37 3.83 -9.19
C VAL A 61 -2.59 4.44 -7.81
N MET A 62 -1.51 4.51 -7.03
CA MET A 62 -1.46 5.18 -5.72
C MET A 62 -0.30 6.19 -5.66
N ASP A 63 -0.38 7.14 -4.74
CA ASP A 63 0.69 8.08 -4.40
C ASP A 63 0.94 8.01 -2.88
N CYS A 64 2.19 8.22 -2.45
CA CYS A 64 2.57 8.04 -1.05
C CYS A 64 1.99 9.08 -0.09
N PHE A 65 1.50 10.21 -0.61
CA PHE A 65 0.86 11.29 0.15
C PHE A 65 -0.56 11.60 -0.36
N ASN A 66 -1.17 10.73 -1.17
CA ASN A 66 -2.39 11.00 -1.94
C ASN A 66 -2.31 12.30 -2.78
N TYR A 67 -1.11 12.66 -3.25
CA TYR A 67 -0.89 13.88 -4.03
C TYR A 67 -1.45 13.73 -5.44
N LEU A 68 -2.50 14.49 -5.72
CA LEU A 68 -3.29 14.40 -6.95
C LEU A 68 -2.50 14.54 -8.25
N PRO A 69 -1.58 15.51 -8.42
CA PRO A 69 -0.82 15.63 -9.65
C PRO A 69 0.01 14.38 -9.98
N ASN A 70 0.59 13.72 -8.97
CA ASN A 70 1.30 12.45 -9.15
C ASN A 70 0.36 11.30 -9.53
N LEU A 71 -0.82 11.24 -8.91
CA LEU A 71 -1.88 10.28 -9.27
C LEU A 71 -2.32 10.51 -10.72
N ILE A 72 -2.63 11.75 -11.10
CA ILE A 72 -3.09 12.12 -12.46
C ILE A 72 -2.03 11.76 -13.50
N CYS A 73 -0.74 12.02 -13.23
CA CYS A 73 0.35 11.60 -14.14
C CYS A 73 0.34 10.09 -14.38
N GLY A 74 0.24 9.27 -13.32
CA GLY A 74 0.14 7.81 -13.44
C GLY A 74 -1.13 7.33 -14.14
N ILE A 75 -2.29 7.89 -13.77
CA ILE A 75 -3.61 7.61 -14.37
C ILE A 75 -3.58 7.90 -15.87
N GLU A 76 -3.07 9.06 -16.28
CA GLU A 76 -2.95 9.43 -17.69
C GLU A 76 -1.96 8.54 -18.44
N ALA A 77 -0.80 8.22 -17.86
CA ALA A 77 0.20 7.37 -18.52
C ALA A 77 -0.32 5.95 -18.78
N VAL A 78 -1.04 5.36 -17.82
CA VAL A 78 -1.71 4.06 -17.98
C VAL A 78 -2.84 4.14 -19.00
N GLY A 79 -3.71 5.15 -18.92
CA GLY A 79 -4.82 5.34 -19.85
C GLY A 79 -4.34 5.53 -21.30
N LYS A 80 -3.25 6.29 -21.50
CA LYS A 80 -2.58 6.46 -22.81
C LYS A 80 -1.94 5.16 -23.32
N ALA A 81 -1.53 4.26 -22.43
CA ALA A 81 -1.03 2.94 -22.78
C ALA A 81 -2.15 1.90 -23.09
N GLY A 82 -3.41 2.21 -22.76
CA GLY A 82 -4.56 1.31 -22.95
C GLY A 82 -4.83 0.35 -21.78
N GLY A 83 -4.20 0.58 -20.61
CA GLY A 83 -4.46 -0.20 -19.41
C GLY A 83 -5.71 0.28 -18.66
N VAL A 84 -6.35 -0.63 -17.92
CA VAL A 84 -7.41 -0.32 -16.96
C VAL A 84 -6.79 0.36 -15.74
N VAL A 85 -7.37 1.49 -15.34
CA VAL A 85 -6.90 2.26 -14.18
C VAL A 85 -7.78 1.95 -12.98
N GLU A 86 -7.15 1.53 -11.89
CA GLU A 86 -7.74 1.57 -10.55
C GLU A 86 -7.09 2.70 -9.75
N GLY A 87 -7.88 3.66 -9.29
CA GLY A 87 -7.40 4.65 -8.34
C GLY A 87 -7.33 4.01 -6.95
N ALA A 88 -6.26 4.26 -6.22
CA ALA A 88 -6.14 3.85 -4.82
C ALA A 88 -5.78 5.04 -3.94
N ILE A 89 -6.60 5.26 -2.91
CA ILE A 89 -6.39 6.29 -1.91
C ILE A 89 -5.87 5.58 -0.67
N VAL A 90 -4.72 6.05 -0.20
CA VAL A 90 -4.04 5.47 0.95
C VAL A 90 -4.62 6.08 2.20
N TYR A 91 -5.20 5.23 3.04
CA TYR A 91 -5.81 5.64 4.29
C TYR A 91 -4.74 5.83 5.38
N THR A 92 -4.93 6.81 6.28
CA THR A 92 -4.20 6.97 7.54
C THR A 92 -5.13 7.58 8.61
N GLY A 93 -4.77 7.47 9.90
CA GLY A 93 -5.52 8.05 11.02
C GLY A 93 -6.79 7.28 11.40
N ASP A 94 -7.76 7.97 12.01
CA ASP A 94 -9.01 7.39 12.51
C ASP A 94 -10.22 8.22 12.05
N VAL A 95 -11.00 7.68 11.10
CA VAL A 95 -12.25 8.30 10.65
C VAL A 95 -13.39 8.22 11.67
N THR A 96 -13.29 7.36 12.68
CA THR A 96 -14.24 7.27 13.80
C THR A 96 -13.95 8.30 14.88
N ASN A 97 -12.71 8.81 14.95
CA ASN A 97 -12.31 9.86 15.85
C ASN A 97 -12.90 11.22 15.42
N LYS A 98 -14.00 11.61 16.09
CA LYS A 98 -14.69 12.89 15.88
C LYS A 98 -13.82 14.14 16.11
N ASN A 99 -12.65 14.00 16.73
CA ASN A 99 -11.69 15.09 16.93
C ASN A 99 -10.64 15.18 15.81
N SER A 100 -10.57 14.20 14.90
CA SER A 100 -9.73 14.29 13.71
C SER A 100 -10.19 15.45 12.83
N LYS A 101 -9.25 16.30 12.41
CA LYS A 101 -9.51 17.44 11.52
C LYS A 101 -8.90 17.30 10.12
N LYS A 102 -7.94 16.39 9.96
CA LYS A 102 -7.19 16.18 8.71
C LYS A 102 -7.77 15.00 7.93
N TYR A 103 -7.61 13.79 8.47
CA TYR A 103 -8.16 12.56 7.90
C TYR A 103 -9.53 12.27 8.53
N THR A 104 -10.57 12.83 7.94
CA THR A 104 -11.96 12.64 8.38
C THR A 104 -12.69 11.66 7.46
N LEU A 105 -13.82 11.11 7.92
CA LEU A 105 -14.69 10.32 7.02
C LEU A 105 -15.08 11.12 5.77
N LYS A 106 -15.33 12.44 5.92
CA LYS A 106 -15.61 13.34 4.80
C LYS A 106 -14.43 13.41 3.82
N TYR A 107 -13.20 13.53 4.30
CA TYR A 107 -12.01 13.49 3.43
C TYR A 107 -12.03 12.24 2.54
N TYR A 108 -12.27 11.04 3.09
CA TYR A 108 -12.31 9.83 2.26
C TYR A 108 -13.55 9.73 1.36
N LEU A 109 -14.73 10.21 1.80
CA LEU A 109 -15.95 10.17 0.99
C LEU A 109 -15.97 11.20 -0.15
N ASP A 110 -15.43 12.40 0.07
CA ASP A 110 -15.32 13.42 -0.98
C ASP A 110 -14.35 12.96 -2.08
N LEU A 111 -13.35 12.15 -1.72
CA LEU A 111 -12.40 11.55 -2.64
C LEU A 111 -12.94 10.29 -3.34
N ALA A 112 -13.96 9.61 -2.78
CA ALA A 112 -14.21 8.22 -3.11
C ALA A 112 -15.57 7.64 -2.68
N GLY A 113 -16.09 6.75 -3.52
CA GLY A 113 -17.04 5.68 -3.13
C GLY A 113 -16.43 4.34 -3.54
N ALA A 114 -16.30 3.39 -2.60
CA ALA A 114 -15.48 2.19 -2.81
C ALA A 114 -16.14 1.13 -3.70
N ASP A 115 -15.39 0.65 -4.69
CA ASP A 115 -15.84 -0.37 -5.66
C ASP A 115 -15.29 -1.77 -5.35
N GLY A 116 -14.23 -1.87 -4.53
CA GLY A 116 -13.55 -3.14 -4.23
C GLY A 116 -12.93 -3.20 -2.83
N VAL A 117 -12.70 -4.42 -2.35
CA VAL A 117 -12.09 -4.73 -1.05
C VAL A 117 -10.91 -5.68 -1.24
N ASP A 118 -9.75 -5.33 -0.69
CA ASP A 118 -8.56 -6.18 -0.75
C ASP A 118 -8.58 -7.26 0.34
N ALA A 119 -8.30 -8.50 -0.08
CA ALA A 119 -8.18 -9.67 0.78
C ALA A 119 -6.97 -10.51 0.37
N SER A 120 -6.44 -11.30 1.30
CA SER A 120 -5.38 -12.27 1.05
C SER A 120 -5.90 -13.69 1.26
N ILE A 121 -5.36 -14.67 0.52
CA ILE A 121 -5.70 -16.08 0.74
C ILE A 121 -5.29 -16.51 2.16
N ASP A 122 -6.07 -17.37 2.82
CA ASP A 122 -6.01 -17.51 4.27
C ASP A 122 -4.61 -17.84 4.80
N SER A 123 -3.91 -18.75 4.12
CA SER A 123 -2.51 -19.15 4.41
C SER A 123 -1.47 -18.03 4.26
N MET A 124 -1.83 -16.89 3.66
CA MET A 124 -1.01 -15.68 3.49
C MET A 124 -1.68 -14.43 4.10
N SER A 125 -2.73 -14.61 4.92
CA SER A 125 -3.57 -13.53 5.45
C SER A 125 -3.29 -13.17 6.91
N GLY A 126 -3.76 -12.00 7.33
CA GLY A 126 -3.58 -11.50 8.70
C GLY A 126 -2.12 -11.19 9.05
N ILE A 127 -1.82 -11.09 10.35
CA ILE A 127 -0.53 -10.58 10.85
C ILE A 127 -0.29 -9.13 10.36
N THR A 128 0.46 -8.97 9.26
CA THR A 128 0.79 -7.72 8.57
C THR A 128 0.20 -7.66 7.15
N SER A 129 -0.49 -8.72 6.75
CA SER A 129 -1.14 -8.92 5.46
C SER A 129 -2.63 -8.56 5.51
N GLN A 130 -3.28 -8.53 4.35
CA GLN A 130 -4.71 -8.26 4.21
C GLN A 130 -5.58 -9.31 4.95
N PRO A 131 -6.85 -9.00 5.28
CA PRO A 131 -7.79 -9.93 5.87
C PRO A 131 -7.98 -11.22 5.05
N SER A 132 -8.37 -12.31 5.72
CA SER A 132 -8.65 -13.60 5.08
C SER A 132 -9.79 -13.49 4.06
N MET A 133 -9.49 -13.83 2.81
CA MET A 133 -10.45 -13.95 1.72
C MET A 133 -11.47 -15.04 2.00
N GLY A 134 -11.06 -16.17 2.58
CA GLY A 134 -11.97 -17.23 3.02
C GLY A 134 -13.00 -16.73 4.04
N ALA A 135 -12.61 -15.86 4.98
CA ALA A 135 -13.53 -15.26 5.94
C ALA A 135 -14.56 -14.31 5.29
N ILE A 136 -14.17 -13.59 4.23
CA ILE A 136 -15.03 -12.65 3.50
C ILE A 136 -15.97 -13.40 2.54
N VAL A 137 -15.43 -14.34 1.76
CA VAL A 137 -16.11 -15.01 0.63
C VAL A 137 -16.86 -16.29 1.05
N ARG A 138 -16.76 -16.72 2.33
CA ARG A 138 -17.56 -17.83 2.89
C ARG A 138 -19.08 -17.63 2.80
N SER A 139 -19.53 -16.41 2.54
CA SER A 139 -20.93 -16.07 2.26
C SER A 139 -21.36 -16.30 0.79
N LEU A 140 -20.42 -16.63 -0.11
CA LEU A 140 -20.62 -16.64 -1.57
C LEU A 140 -20.28 -18.00 -2.22
N ASP A 141 -19.08 -18.56 -2.00
CA ASP A 141 -18.70 -19.95 -2.35
C ASP A 141 -17.40 -20.36 -1.62
N LEU A 142 -17.25 -21.63 -1.24
CA LEU A 142 -16.14 -22.15 -0.42
C LEU A 142 -15.22 -23.14 -1.15
N ASP A 143 -15.76 -24.01 -2.00
CA ASP A 143 -15.03 -25.23 -2.39
C ASP A 143 -13.81 -24.92 -3.25
N ALA A 144 -13.93 -23.96 -4.16
CA ALA A 144 -12.83 -23.48 -4.99
C ALA A 144 -11.67 -22.89 -4.16
N ILE A 145 -11.96 -22.08 -3.14
CA ILE A 145 -10.96 -21.37 -2.32
C ILE A 145 -10.09 -22.36 -1.53
N SER A 146 -10.69 -23.44 -1.03
CA SER A 146 -10.02 -24.43 -0.18
C SER A 146 -8.80 -25.08 -0.87
N THR A 147 -8.89 -25.32 -2.18
CA THR A 147 -7.84 -25.96 -2.98
C THR A 147 -6.66 -25.02 -3.18
N TYR A 148 -6.90 -23.77 -3.58
CA TYR A 148 -5.86 -22.75 -3.69
C TYR A 148 -5.19 -22.48 -2.34
N ASN A 149 -5.95 -22.44 -1.26
CA ASN A 149 -5.42 -22.18 0.07
C ASN A 149 -4.42 -23.27 0.51
N ARG A 150 -4.70 -24.55 0.18
CA ARG A 150 -3.77 -25.66 0.43
C ARG A 150 -2.49 -25.54 -0.41
N TYR A 151 -2.62 -25.20 -1.70
CA TYR A 151 -1.45 -24.97 -2.57
C TYR A 151 -0.53 -23.86 -2.02
N TRP A 152 -1.10 -22.73 -1.62
CA TRP A 152 -0.33 -21.62 -1.08
C TRP A 152 0.25 -21.92 0.31
N ALA A 153 -0.44 -22.69 1.15
CA ALA A 153 0.10 -23.15 2.44
C ALA A 153 1.35 -24.03 2.28
N GLU A 154 1.35 -24.97 1.33
CA GLU A 154 2.54 -25.78 1.04
C GLU A 154 3.64 -24.95 0.38
N THR A 155 3.29 -24.06 -0.55
CA THR A 155 4.26 -23.15 -1.20
C THR A 155 4.95 -22.23 -0.18
N ARG A 156 4.22 -21.70 0.81
CA ARG A 156 4.75 -20.83 1.87
C ARG A 156 5.87 -21.53 2.67
N ARG A 157 5.78 -22.84 2.91
CA ARG A 157 6.82 -23.62 3.63
C ARG A 157 8.19 -23.60 2.94
N LEU A 158 8.22 -23.48 1.61
CA LEU A 158 9.47 -23.37 0.83
C LEU A 158 10.20 -22.04 1.10
N TYR A 159 9.49 -21.04 1.61
CA TYR A 159 10.00 -19.71 1.95
C TYR A 159 10.12 -19.50 3.47
N SER A 160 10.14 -20.57 4.27
CA SER A 160 10.20 -20.52 5.74
C SER A 160 11.35 -19.67 6.30
N ASN A 161 12.50 -19.62 5.62
CA ASN A 161 13.65 -18.76 5.98
C ASN A 161 13.37 -17.25 5.89
N PHE A 162 12.26 -16.83 5.28
CA PHE A 162 11.84 -15.43 5.13
C PHE A 162 10.64 -15.08 6.02
N GLU A 163 10.20 -15.99 6.89
CA GLU A 163 9.08 -15.75 7.80
C GLU A 163 9.45 -14.79 8.93
N CYS A 164 8.56 -13.84 9.21
CA CYS A 164 8.69 -12.92 10.35
C CYS A 164 8.04 -13.48 11.63
N THR A 165 7.73 -14.78 11.66
CA THR A 165 6.88 -15.42 12.68
C THR A 165 7.48 -15.48 14.09
N ASP A 166 8.80 -15.29 14.22
CA ASP A 166 9.45 -15.19 15.53
C ASP A 166 9.08 -13.89 16.27
N LEU A 167 8.83 -12.82 15.52
CA LEU A 167 8.43 -11.50 16.02
C LEU A 167 6.89 -11.32 16.02
N LEU A 168 6.19 -11.97 15.08
CA LEU A 168 4.76 -11.81 14.87
C LEU A 168 4.03 -13.14 14.67
N LYS A 169 3.34 -13.61 15.71
CA LYS A 169 2.61 -14.89 15.69
C LYS A 169 1.13 -14.76 15.36
N SER A 170 0.59 -13.55 15.35
CA SER A 170 -0.82 -13.25 15.07
C SER A 170 -0.97 -11.82 14.53
N GLY A 171 -2.18 -11.44 14.14
CA GLY A 171 -2.54 -10.02 14.04
C GLY A 171 -2.28 -9.32 15.37
N ASN A 172 -1.77 -8.08 15.31
CA ASN A 172 -1.52 -7.25 16.48
C ASN A 172 -2.30 -5.93 16.36
N SER A 173 -3.02 -5.56 17.42
CA SER A 173 -3.71 -4.27 17.52
C SER A 173 -2.77 -3.07 17.64
N ASP A 174 -1.49 -3.27 17.97
CA ASP A 174 -0.51 -2.17 18.12
C ASP A 174 -0.29 -1.39 16.81
N VAL A 175 -0.68 -1.95 15.66
CA VAL A 175 -0.75 -1.23 14.36
C VAL A 175 -1.67 0.00 14.41
N PHE A 176 -2.56 0.06 15.39
CA PHE A 176 -3.42 1.18 15.73
C PHE A 176 -2.74 2.25 16.59
N GLU A 177 -1.52 2.01 17.06
CA GLU A 177 -0.70 2.99 17.77
C GLU A 177 0.44 3.48 16.88
N HIS A 178 1.17 2.57 16.23
CA HIS A 178 2.37 2.94 15.46
C HIS A 178 2.10 3.25 13.98
N HIS A 179 0.96 2.83 13.41
CA HIS A 179 0.58 3.10 12.02
C HIS A 179 1.68 2.77 10.97
N ILE A 180 2.47 1.72 11.23
CA ILE A 180 3.54 1.24 10.34
C ILE A 180 2.90 0.29 9.32
N PRO A 181 3.10 0.48 8.00
CA PRO A 181 2.62 -0.45 6.98
C PRO A 181 3.14 -1.86 7.21
N GLY A 182 2.27 -2.87 7.03
CA GLY A 182 2.58 -4.24 7.44
C GLY A 182 3.88 -4.82 6.83
N GLY A 183 4.09 -4.65 5.52
CA GLY A 183 5.32 -5.10 4.85
C GLY A 183 6.59 -4.36 5.27
N GLN A 184 6.47 -3.22 5.96
CA GLN A 184 7.60 -2.50 6.55
C GLN A 184 7.79 -2.82 8.02
N TYR A 185 6.75 -3.17 8.76
CA TYR A 185 6.88 -3.53 10.17
C TYR A 185 7.88 -4.67 10.38
N SER A 186 7.79 -5.73 9.55
CA SER A 186 8.76 -6.83 9.53
C SER A 186 10.17 -6.34 9.19
N ASN A 187 10.32 -5.53 8.14
CA ASN A 187 11.63 -5.00 7.72
C ASN A 187 12.27 -4.12 8.80
N LEU A 188 11.49 -3.25 9.44
CA LEU A 188 11.95 -2.38 10.52
C LEU A 188 12.33 -3.19 11.77
N ALA A 189 11.63 -4.30 12.04
CA ALA A 189 11.99 -5.21 13.11
C ALA A 189 13.33 -5.92 12.83
N PHE A 190 13.55 -6.42 11.61
CA PHE A 190 14.85 -6.99 11.21
C PHE A 190 15.99 -5.94 11.22
N GLN A 191 15.73 -4.70 10.81
CA GLN A 191 16.67 -3.59 10.93
C GLN A 191 16.99 -3.29 12.40
N SER A 192 15.97 -3.22 13.27
CA SER A 192 16.15 -3.01 14.71
C SER A 192 16.95 -4.13 15.35
N PHE A 193 16.73 -5.38 14.96
CA PHE A 193 17.55 -6.52 15.38
C PHE A 193 19.01 -6.36 14.95
N SER A 194 19.24 -5.99 13.68
CA SER A 194 20.60 -5.76 13.12
C SER A 194 21.35 -4.62 13.81
N LEU A 195 20.63 -3.66 14.41
CA LEU A 195 21.17 -2.53 15.17
C LEU A 195 21.26 -2.79 16.69
N ASN A 196 21.00 -4.03 17.16
CA ASN A 196 20.92 -4.39 18.59
C ASN A 196 19.86 -3.59 19.38
N LEU A 197 18.73 -3.27 18.74
CA LEU A 197 17.58 -2.57 19.33
C LEU A 197 16.34 -3.47 19.47
N TYR A 198 16.51 -4.80 19.44
CA TYR A 198 15.39 -5.76 19.44
C TYR A 198 14.54 -5.69 20.72
N ASP A 199 15.19 -5.51 21.88
CA ASP A 199 14.58 -5.31 23.20
C ASP A 199 13.79 -3.99 23.27
N LYS A 200 14.21 -3.01 22.47
CA LYS A 200 13.64 -1.67 22.37
C LYS A 200 12.70 -1.50 21.18
N PHE A 201 12.35 -2.57 20.45
CA PHE A 201 11.46 -2.44 19.29
C PHE A 201 10.11 -1.76 19.60
N PRO A 202 9.45 -1.98 20.76
CA PRO A 202 8.27 -1.19 21.16
C PRO A 202 8.53 0.31 21.38
N LEU A 203 9.77 0.70 21.69
CA LEU A 203 10.17 2.12 21.71
C LEU A 203 10.40 2.65 20.29
N VAL A 204 11.00 1.86 19.39
CA VAL A 204 11.15 2.22 17.96
C VAL A 204 9.78 2.49 17.33
N CYS A 205 8.80 1.61 17.56
CA CYS A 205 7.42 1.79 17.07
C CYS A 205 6.74 3.05 17.61
N ARG A 206 7.01 3.46 18.87
CA ARG A 206 6.46 4.70 19.44
C ARG A 206 7.17 5.95 18.93
N ASN A 207 8.49 5.95 18.87
CA ASN A 207 9.27 7.06 18.31
C ASN A 207 8.91 7.33 16.84
N TYR A 208 8.55 6.27 16.10
CA TYR A 208 8.06 6.36 14.73
C TYR A 208 6.70 7.10 14.63
N ASP A 209 5.76 6.87 15.57
CA ASP A 209 4.49 7.61 15.63
C ASP A 209 4.69 9.07 16.09
N GLU A 210 5.57 9.31 17.07
CA GLU A 210 5.91 10.68 17.49
C GLU A 210 6.61 11.48 16.37
N ALA A 211 7.50 10.86 15.61
CA ALA A 211 8.06 11.46 14.40
C ALA A 211 6.96 11.78 13.36
N ASN A 212 5.93 10.92 13.23
CA ASN A 212 4.83 11.17 12.30
C ASN A 212 4.01 12.40 12.71
N LYS A 213 3.74 12.56 14.02
CA LYS A 213 3.08 13.76 14.55
C LYS A 213 3.94 15.01 14.35
N ALA A 214 5.25 14.92 14.57
CA ALA A 214 6.19 16.01 14.35
C ALA A 214 6.24 16.48 12.88
N LEU A 215 6.05 15.57 11.92
CA LEU A 215 5.93 15.88 10.50
C LEU A 215 4.51 16.33 10.07
N GLY A 216 3.61 16.60 11.03
CA GLY A 216 2.26 17.10 10.76
C GLY A 216 1.23 16.01 10.43
N ASP A 217 1.44 14.79 10.92
CA ASP A 217 0.65 13.57 10.69
C ASP A 217 0.47 13.27 9.20
N ILE A 218 1.45 12.58 8.60
CA ILE A 218 1.49 12.29 7.16
C ILE A 218 1.02 10.87 6.84
N ILE A 219 0.64 10.67 5.58
CA ILE A 219 0.38 9.33 5.06
C ILE A 219 1.71 8.57 5.00
N LYS A 220 1.67 7.31 5.45
CA LYS A 220 2.85 6.45 5.58
C LYS A 220 2.66 5.25 4.67
N VAL A 221 3.20 5.31 3.45
CA VAL A 221 3.29 4.15 2.55
C VAL A 221 4.50 4.24 1.63
N SER A 222 5.14 3.09 1.37
CA SER A 222 6.29 2.91 0.47
C SER A 222 7.49 3.85 0.69
N GLU A 223 7.44 5.08 0.20
CA GLU A 223 8.58 6.01 0.16
C GLU A 223 8.53 7.11 1.20
N GLY A 224 7.33 7.64 1.50
CA GLY A 224 7.14 8.57 2.63
C GLY A 224 7.58 7.95 3.96
N VAL A 225 7.77 6.63 3.98
CA VAL A 225 8.22 5.84 5.12
C VAL A 225 9.71 5.55 5.18
N SER A 226 10.45 5.66 4.06
CA SER A 226 11.91 5.57 4.05
C SER A 226 12.53 6.73 4.83
N PHE A 227 11.87 7.89 4.85
CA PHE A 227 12.23 9.05 5.65
C PHE A 227 12.31 8.75 7.15
N PHE A 228 11.38 7.93 7.66
CA PHE A 228 11.37 7.48 9.05
C PHE A 228 12.35 6.35 9.36
N GLY A 229 12.89 5.67 8.35
CA GLY A 229 13.81 4.53 8.51
C GLY A 229 15.30 4.91 8.54
N CYS A 230 15.64 6.20 8.44
CA CYS A 230 17.02 6.65 8.27
C CYS A 230 17.81 6.66 9.61
N PRO A 231 19.02 6.07 9.70
CA PRO A 231 19.83 6.04 10.93
C PRO A 231 20.10 7.39 11.63
N GLY A 232 19.93 8.52 10.95
CA GLY A 232 20.19 9.86 11.51
C GLY A 232 19.00 10.56 12.19
N THR A 233 17.76 10.03 12.11
CA THR A 233 16.57 10.71 12.66
C THR A 233 16.11 10.19 14.03
N TRP A 234 16.72 9.12 14.55
CA TRP A 234 16.26 8.44 15.78
C TRP A 234 16.58 9.17 17.09
N GLU A 235 17.63 10.01 17.14
CA GLU A 235 18.14 10.60 18.38
C GLU A 235 17.23 11.71 18.97
N THR A 236 16.27 12.22 18.20
CA THR A 236 15.54 13.46 18.53
C THR A 236 14.16 13.26 19.17
N PHE A 237 13.52 12.10 19.04
CA PHE A 237 12.05 11.95 19.23
C PHE A 237 11.61 11.06 20.43
N ALA A 238 12.40 11.00 21.50
CA ALA A 238 12.24 9.98 22.55
C ALA A 238 11.16 10.21 23.64
N PHE A 239 10.21 11.16 23.49
CA PHE A 239 9.29 11.53 24.59
C PHE A 239 7.83 11.82 24.18
N LEU A 240 6.92 11.14 24.89
CA LEU A 240 5.46 11.36 25.04
C LEU A 240 4.51 10.56 24.11
N ILE A 241 3.20 10.65 24.43
CA ILE A 241 2.14 9.60 24.44
C ILE A 241 0.78 10.35 24.55
N PRO A 242 -0.45 9.90 24.08
CA PRO A 242 -0.91 8.57 23.61
C PRO A 242 -1.90 8.50 22.37
N LYS A 243 -2.16 7.26 21.89
CA LYS A 243 -3.47 6.64 21.47
C LYS A 243 -4.32 7.16 20.26
N LYS A 244 -4.38 6.38 19.16
CA LYS A 244 -5.53 5.51 18.66
C LYS A 244 -5.83 5.49 17.12
N PHE A 245 -5.90 4.27 16.55
CA PHE A 245 -6.77 3.75 15.45
C PHE A 245 -6.54 4.26 14.00
N VAL A 246 -6.93 3.62 12.87
CA VAL A 246 -6.91 2.21 12.34
C VAL A 246 -6.87 2.30 10.79
N ALA A 247 -5.95 1.65 10.03
CA ALA A 247 -5.82 1.85 8.56
C ALA A 247 -6.30 0.70 7.61
N PHE A 248 -6.95 1.06 6.48
CA PHE A 248 -7.49 0.16 5.43
C PHE A 248 -7.26 0.72 4.02
N PHE A 249 -6.87 -0.09 3.03
CA PHE A 249 -6.85 0.34 1.62
C PHE A 249 -8.26 0.39 1.02
N ALA A 250 -8.55 1.40 0.21
CA ALA A 250 -9.78 1.51 -0.56
C ALA A 250 -9.46 1.67 -2.06
N VAL A 251 -10.22 0.96 -2.89
CA VAL A 251 -9.95 0.75 -4.33
C VAL A 251 -11.14 1.26 -5.16
N PHE A 252 -10.83 1.95 -6.25
CA PHE A 252 -11.80 2.67 -7.09
C PHE A 252 -11.57 2.37 -8.58
N ASN A 253 -12.63 2.11 -9.32
CA ASN A 253 -12.53 1.82 -10.76
C ASN A 253 -12.60 3.12 -11.58
N CYS A 254 -11.49 3.51 -12.21
CA CYS A 254 -11.38 4.81 -12.89
C CYS A 254 -11.86 4.81 -14.35
N ASN A 255 -12.50 3.73 -14.84
CA ASN A 255 -12.92 3.63 -16.26
C ASN A 255 -13.99 4.67 -16.68
N ASN A 256 -14.47 5.52 -15.77
CA ASN A 256 -15.29 6.68 -16.09
C ASN A 256 -14.53 7.99 -15.85
N TYR A 257 -14.45 8.85 -16.88
CA TYR A 257 -13.93 10.22 -16.82
C TYR A 257 -14.52 11.06 -15.65
N HIS A 258 -15.71 10.71 -15.18
CA HIS A 258 -16.33 11.32 -13.99
C HIS A 258 -15.54 11.14 -12.69
N PHE A 259 -14.69 10.11 -12.53
CA PHE A 259 -13.89 9.96 -11.31
C PHE A 259 -12.80 11.05 -11.21
N ILE A 260 -12.10 11.31 -12.32
CA ILE A 260 -11.08 12.36 -12.42
C ILE A 260 -11.71 13.74 -12.14
N GLU A 261 -12.87 14.04 -12.73
CA GLU A 261 -13.56 15.32 -12.50
C GLU A 261 -14.15 15.43 -11.09
N ARG A 262 -14.63 14.34 -10.48
CA ARG A 262 -15.05 14.32 -9.06
C ARG A 262 -13.88 14.58 -8.12
N ILE A 263 -12.73 13.95 -8.35
CA ILE A 263 -11.51 14.17 -7.57
C ILE A 263 -11.01 15.61 -7.71
N LYS A 264 -11.00 16.19 -8.93
CA LYS A 264 -10.68 17.61 -9.16
C LYS A 264 -11.64 18.53 -8.39
N ALA A 265 -12.95 18.28 -8.46
CA ALA A 265 -13.96 19.07 -7.76
C ALA A 265 -13.84 18.98 -6.23
N ALA A 266 -13.60 17.78 -5.68
CA ALA A 266 -13.40 17.56 -4.26
C ALA A 266 -12.22 18.38 -3.72
N PHE A 267 -11.09 18.40 -4.43
CA PHE A 267 -9.91 19.18 -4.03
C PHE A 267 -10.01 20.68 -4.28
N GLN A 268 -10.75 21.15 -5.31
CA GLN A 268 -11.03 22.57 -5.47
C GLN A 268 -11.76 23.17 -4.25
N SER A 269 -12.52 22.36 -3.50
CA SER A 269 -13.14 22.78 -2.23
C SER A 269 -12.23 22.73 -0.99
N HIS A 270 -11.06 22.08 -1.07
CA HIS A 270 -10.10 21.92 0.04
C HIS A 270 -8.77 22.65 -0.17
N SER A 271 -8.52 23.23 -1.35
CA SER A 271 -7.24 23.83 -1.75
C SER A 271 -6.79 25.04 -0.91
N THR A 272 -7.68 25.64 -0.13
CA THR A 272 -7.37 26.76 0.78
C THR A 272 -6.60 26.35 2.05
N SER A 273 -6.41 25.06 2.33
CA SER A 273 -5.76 24.58 3.58
C SER A 273 -4.47 23.78 3.39
N LEU A 274 -4.11 23.42 2.15
CA LEU A 274 -2.95 22.55 1.83
C LEU A 274 -1.81 23.25 1.08
N CYS A 275 -1.90 24.56 0.82
CA CYS A 275 -0.93 25.31 0.02
C CYS A 275 0.25 25.89 0.82
N CYS A 276 0.38 25.52 2.09
CA CYS A 276 1.49 25.89 2.96
C CYS A 276 2.03 24.63 3.64
N TYR A 277 3.06 24.00 3.06
CA TYR A 277 4.21 23.31 3.67
C TYR A 277 4.99 22.57 2.58
#